data_AF-A0A671K8G9-F1
#
_entry.id   AF-A0A671K8G9-F1
#
_cell.length_a   1.000
_cell.length_b   1.000
_cell.length_c   1.000
_cell.angle_alpha   90.00
_cell.angle_beta   90.00
_cell.angle_gamma   90.00
#
_symmetry.space_group_name_H-M   'P 1'
#
loop_
_entity.id
_entity.type
_entity.pdbx_description
1 polymer ?
#
loop_
_entity_poly.entity_id
_entity_poly.type
_entity_poly.pdbx_seq_one_letter_code
_entity_poly.pdbx_strand_id
1 'polypeptide(L)'
;MLQWSARSPQLWHEFVNHEVCVTNRDQQRFEGRMFTVDPVSASVVLLSVQENERPSVRVILGHAVTDVQILRRGTEETERQMKV
;
A
#
# COMPACT_ATOMS: atom_id res chain seq x y z
N MET A 1 -14.74 13.41 0.28
CA MET A 1 -13.36 12.92 0.02
C MET A 1 -13.27 12.49 -1.43
N LEU A 2 -12.13 12.73 -2.10
CA LEU A 2 -11.87 12.21 -3.44
C LEU A 2 -11.66 10.69 -3.38
N GLN A 3 -12.15 9.97 -4.38
CA GLN A 3 -11.89 8.53 -4.55
C GLN A 3 -10.38 8.28 -4.66
N TRP A 4 -9.89 7.15 -4.14
CA TRP A 4 -8.47 6.80 -4.17
C TRP A 4 -7.85 6.88 -5.57
N SER A 5 -8.57 6.36 -6.58
CA SER A 5 -8.15 6.37 -7.97
C SER A 5 -8.10 7.75 -8.62
N ALA A 6 -8.68 8.77 -7.99
CA ALA A 6 -8.64 10.16 -8.45
C ALA A 6 -7.52 10.98 -7.80
N ARG A 7 -6.74 10.39 -6.88
CA ARG A 7 -5.58 11.07 -6.27
C ARG A 7 -4.42 11.13 -7.27
N SER A 8 -3.52 12.08 -7.07
CA SER A 8 -2.35 12.24 -7.92
C SER A 8 -1.24 11.25 -7.55
N PRO A 9 -0.31 10.96 -8.48
CA PRO A 9 0.88 10.15 -8.19
C PRO A 9 1.71 10.66 -7.01
N GLN A 10 1.80 11.99 -6.82
CA GLN A 10 2.51 12.59 -5.69
C GLN A 10 1.86 12.20 -4.35
N LEU A 11 0.53 12.26 -4.27
CA LEU A 11 -0.20 11.87 -3.06
C LEU A 11 -0.07 10.38 -2.78
N TRP A 12 -0.10 9.53 -3.81
CA TRP A 12 0.15 8.09 -3.63
C TRP A 12 1.55 7.81 -3.10
N HIS A 13 2.55 8.56 -3.57
CA HIS A 13 3.94 8.39 -3.15
C HIS A 13 4.16 8.61 -1.65
N GLU A 14 3.35 9.46 -1.01
CA GLU A 14 3.41 9.70 0.44
C GLU A 14 3.11 8.45 1.31
N PHE A 15 2.53 7.40 0.71
CA PHE A 15 2.21 6.15 1.39
C PHE A 15 3.26 5.06 1.17
N VAL A 16 4.13 5.21 0.17
CA VAL A 16 5.15 4.20 -0.19
C VAL A 16 6.15 4.03 0.96
N ASN A 17 6.64 2.80 1.15
CA ASN A 17 7.52 2.38 2.28
C ASN A 17 6.85 2.43 3.66
N HIS A 18 5.60 2.88 3.78
CA HIS A 18 4.88 2.86 5.05
C HIS A 18 4.08 1.56 5.22
N GLU A 19 3.93 1.12 6.46
CA GLU A 19 2.96 0.09 6.81
C GLU A 19 1.58 0.72 6.84
N VAL A 20 0.68 0.17 6.04
CA VAL A 20 -0.65 0.74 5.81
C VAL A 20 -1.75 -0.27 6.05
N CYS A 21 -2.94 0.23 6.38
CA CYS A 21 -4.19 -0.52 6.32
C CYS A 21 -4.99 -0.02 5.12
N VAL A 22 -5.26 -0.90 4.17
CA VAL A 22 -6.10 -0.63 2.99
C VAL A 22 -7.48 -1.22 3.24
N THR A 23 -8.51 -0.39 3.15
CA THR A 23 -9.91 -0.84 3.21
C THR A 23 -10.50 -0.87 1.80
N ASN A 24 -11.17 -1.97 1.44
CA ASN A 24 -11.88 -2.08 0.16
C ASN A 24 -13.38 -1.79 0.30
N ARG A 25 -14.08 -1.76 -0.84
CA ARG A 25 -15.55 -1.56 -0.91
C ARG A 25 -16.35 -2.56 -0.08
N ASP A 26 -15.86 -3.79 0.06
CA ASP A 26 -16.48 -4.85 0.87
C ASP A 26 -16.12 -4.75 2.37
N GLN A 27 -15.52 -3.64 2.81
CA GLN A 27 -15.07 -3.39 4.18
C GLN A 27 -13.98 -4.37 4.68
N GLN A 28 -13.34 -5.09 3.76
CA GLN A 28 -12.18 -5.92 4.09
C GLN A 28 -10.96 -5.03 4.30
N ARG A 29 -10.14 -5.42 5.28
CA ARG A 29 -8.92 -4.72 5.66
C ARG A 29 -7.71 -5.55 5.30
N PHE A 30 -6.75 -4.90 4.65
CA PHE A 30 -5.50 -5.50 4.23
C PHE A 30 -4.34 -4.67 4.77
N GLU A 31 -3.56 -5.29 5.64
CA GLU A 31 -2.36 -4.67 6.20
C GLU A 31 -1.12 -5.16 5.47
N GLY A 32 -0.13 -4.28 5.37
CA GLY A 32 1.17 -4.57 4.77
C GLY A 32 1.93 -3.30 4.44
N ARG A 33 3.18 -3.45 4.04
CA ARG A 33 4.01 -2.33 3.59
C ARG A 33 3.66 -1.96 2.15
N MET A 34 3.34 -0.70 1.89
CA MET A 34 3.06 -0.24 0.54
C MET A 34 4.35 -0.22 -0.29
N PHE A 35 4.40 -1.04 -1.33
CA PHE A 35 5.52 -1.11 -2.26
C PHE A 35 5.39 -0.10 -3.38
N THR A 36 4.24 -0.04 -4.02
CA THR A 36 3.94 0.92 -5.08
C THR A 36 2.44 1.08 -5.27
N VAL A 37 2.07 2.09 -6.04
CA VAL A 37 0.73 2.29 -6.58
C VAL A 37 0.87 2.37 -8.09
N ASP A 38 0.19 1.50 -8.83
CA ASP A 38 0.18 1.57 -10.29
C ASP A 38 -0.54 2.85 -10.74
N PRO A 39 0.13 3.78 -11.46
CA PRO A 39 -0.48 5.06 -11.80
C PRO A 39 -1.61 4.96 -12.84
N VAL A 40 -1.74 3.82 -13.52
CA VAL A 40 -2.79 3.60 -14.52
C VAL A 40 -4.08 3.12 -13.84
N SER A 41 -4.01 2.07 -13.02
CA SER A 41 -5.17 1.46 -12.38
C SER A 41 -5.43 1.91 -10.95
N ALA A 42 -4.52 2.71 -10.37
CA ALA A 42 -4.45 3.05 -8.95
C ALA A 42 -4.36 1.82 -8.02
N SER A 43 -3.94 0.65 -8.54
CA SER A 43 -3.83 -0.56 -7.75
C SER A 43 -2.74 -0.45 -6.70
N VAL A 44 -3.04 -0.85 -5.47
CA VAL A 44 -2.11 -0.84 -4.35
C VAL A 44 -1.39 -2.17 -4.28
N VAL A 45 -0.06 -2.13 -4.24
CA VAL A 45 0.78 -3.31 -4.06
C VAL A 45 1.34 -3.31 -2.64
N LEU A 46 0.95 -4.30 -1.84
CA LEU A 46 1.43 -4.50 -0.48
C LEU A 46 2.42 -5.66 -0.41
N LEU A 47 3.44 -5.50 0.43
CA LEU A 47 4.35 -6.55 0.86
C LEU A 47 4.01 -6.96 2.30
N SER A 48 3.83 -8.26 2.53
CA SER A 48 3.83 -8.83 3.88
C SER A 48 5.22 -9.34 4.19
N VAL A 49 5.84 -8.75 5.22
CA VAL A 49 7.16 -9.14 5.72
C VAL A 49 6.98 -9.51 7.19
N GLN A 50 6.47 -10.72 7.44
CA GLN A 50 6.44 -11.29 8.78
C GLN A 50 7.69 -12.14 8.99
N GLU A 51 8.32 -12.04 10.16
CA GLU A 51 9.63 -12.67 10.47
C GLU A 51 9.67 -14.19 10.26
N ASN A 52 8.53 -14.87 10.20
CA ASN A 52 8.43 -16.33 10.11
C ASN A 52 7.63 -16.84 8.90
N GLU A 53 7.20 -15.96 8.00
CA GLU A 53 6.44 -16.32 6.80
C GLU A 53 7.23 -16.00 5.53
N ARG A 54 6.95 -16.75 4.46
CA ARG A 54 7.50 -16.40 3.16
C ARG A 54 6.96 -15.01 2.77
N PRO A 55 7.82 -14.12 2.25
CA PRO A 55 7.36 -12.84 1.74
C PRO A 55 6.23 -13.05 0.74
N SER A 56 5.15 -12.31 0.90
CA SER A 56 4.02 -12.37 -0.02
C SER A 56 3.68 -10.98 -0.55
N VAL A 57 3.22 -10.96 -1.80
CA VAL A 57 2.75 -9.76 -2.48
C VAL A 57 1.24 -9.84 -2.56
N ARG A 58 0.56 -8.75 -2.18
CA ARG A 58 -0.88 -8.60 -2.34
C ARG A 58 -1.17 -7.39 -3.21
N VAL A 59 -2.04 -7.57 -4.20
CA VAL A 59 -2.51 -6.48 -5.06
C VAL A 59 -3.98 -6.21 -4.76
N ILE A 60 -4.31 -4.97 -4.41
CA ILE A 60 -5.69 -4.49 -4.25
C ILE A 60 -6.01 -3.58 -5.44
N LEU A 61 -7.05 -3.93 -6.21
CA LEU A 61 -7.44 -3.18 -7.40
C LEU A 61 -7.87 -1.77 -7.01
N GLY A 62 -7.35 -0.76 -7.71
CA GLY A 62 -7.52 0.65 -7.30
C GLY A 62 -8.96 1.11 -7.23
N HIS A 63 -9.84 0.60 -8.10
CA HIS A 63 -11.27 0.92 -8.05
C HIS A 63 -11.94 0.39 -6.77
N ALA A 64 -11.44 -0.70 -6.19
CA ALA A 64 -11.98 -1.31 -4.97
C ALA A 64 -11.49 -0.61 -3.70
N VAL A 65 -10.44 0.21 -3.76
CA VAL A 65 -9.88 0.91 -2.59
C VAL A 65 -10.81 2.05 -2.16
N THR A 66 -11.22 2.04 -0.89
CA THR A 66 -12.05 3.10 -0.30
C THR A 66 -11.28 3.96 0.69
N ASP A 67 -10.33 3.38 1.43
CA ASP A 67 -9.51 4.11 2.39
C ASP A 67 -8.11 3.51 2.53
N VAL A 68 -7.13 4.35 2.84
CA VAL A 68 -5.74 3.97 3.07
C VAL A 68 -5.20 4.76 4.26
N GLN A 69 -4.80 4.05 5.30
CA GLN A 69 -4.29 4.64 6.56
C GLN A 69 -2.85 4.20 6.78
N ILE A 70 -1.99 5.14 7.18
CA ILE A 70 -0.64 4.82 7.64
C ILE A 70 -0.73 4.33 9.08
N LEU A 71 -0.33 3.08 9.31
CA LEU A 71 -0.23 2.48 10.65
C LEU A 71 1.14 2.79 11.26
N ARG A 72 2.20 2.66 10.46
CA ARG A 72 3.58 2.91 10.88
C ARG A 72 4.39 3.47 9.72
N ARG A 73 5.14 4.55 9.98
CA ARG A 73 6.06 5.10 8.98
C ARG A 73 7.25 4.15 8.79
N GLY A 74 7.68 4.05 7.54
CA GLY A 74 8.90 3.35 7.16
C GLY A 74 10.13 4.02 7.75
N THR A 75 11.20 3.24 7.89
CA THR A 75 12.53 3.71 8.28
C THR A 75 13.48 3.59 7.09
N GLU A 76 14.68 4.17 7.20
CA GLU A 76 15.72 3.97 6.18
C GLU A 76 16.06 2.49 5.95
N GLU A 77 16.00 1.67 7.01
CA GLU A 77 16.22 0.22 6.93
C GLU A 77 15.14 -0.47 6.10
N THR A 78 13.87 -0.14 6.32
CA THR A 78 12.77 -0.71 5.53
C THR A 78 12.84 -0.29 4.07
N GLU A 79 13.31 0.93 3.83
CA GLU A 79 13.55 1.48 2.50
C GLU A 79 14.66 0.71 1.77
N ARG A 80 15.74 0.35 2.47
CA ARG A 80 16.82 -0.49 1.93
C ARG A 80 16.33 -1.87 1.54
N GLN A 81 15.44 -2.48 2.32
CA GLN A 81 14.84 -3.78 2.02
C GLN A 81 13.97 -3.78 0.74
N MET A 82 13.51 -2.60 0.30
CA MET A 82 12.65 -2.44 -0.88
C MET A 82 13.42 -2.10 -2.15
N LYS A 83 14.71 -1.78 -2.05
CA LYS A 83 15.58 -1.51 -3.21
C LYS A 83 16.02 -2.85 -3.80
N VAL A 84 15.67 -3.07 -5.07
CA VAL A 84 16.19 -4.17 -5.90
C VAL A 84 17.58 -3.80 -6.41
#